data_AF-A0A1Y3GSZ8-F1
#
_entry.id   AF-A0A1Y3GSZ8-F1
#
_cell.length_a   1.000
_cell.length_b   1.000
_cell.length_c   1.000
_cell.angle_alpha   90.00
_cell.angle_beta   90.00
_cell.angle_gamma   90.00
#
_symmetry.space_group_name_H-M   'P 1'
#
loop_
_entity.id
_entity.type
_entity.pdbx_description
1 polymer ?
#
loop_
_entity_poly.entity_id
_entity_poly.type
_entity_poly.pdbx_seq_one_letter_code
_entity_poly.pdbx_strand_id
1 'polypeptide(L)'
;MITDKQYSELSDAVYWLDPKHRDYVPEMQENLSFKINGTMYKILKIKNSFDGMQAMAVAPIVHSKLEKNFKNKKIPANFRVLK
;
A
#
# COMPACT_ATOMS: atom_id res chain seq x y z
N MET A 1 9.14 -8.89 1.30
CA MET A 1 8.66 -8.63 2.68
C MET A 1 9.01 -7.20 3.02
N ILE A 2 8.10 -6.45 3.66
CA ILE A 2 8.38 -5.07 4.09
C ILE A 2 9.30 -5.13 5.32
N THR A 3 10.33 -4.29 5.35
CA THR A 3 11.24 -4.16 6.50
C THR A 3 10.68 -3.18 7.53
N ASP A 4 11.10 -3.29 8.79
CA ASP A 4 10.67 -2.36 9.85
C ASP A 4 10.99 -0.90 9.52
N LYS A 5 12.13 -0.65 8.88
CA LYS A 5 12.51 0.67 8.38
C LYS A 5 11.49 1.21 7.38
N GLN A 6 11.09 0.40 6.39
CA GLN A 6 10.07 0.79 5.42
C GLN A 6 8.70 1.02 6.07
N TYR A 7 8.37 0.23 7.10
CA TYR A 7 7.14 0.43 7.86
C TYR A 7 7.13 1.78 8.59
N SER A 8 8.25 2.14 9.24
CA SER A 8 8.41 3.45 9.90
C SER A 8 8.28 4.60 8.91
N GLU A 9 8.98 4.53 7.77
CA GLU A 9 8.94 5.58 6.75
C GLU A 9 7.53 5.73 6.14
N LEU A 10 6.81 4.63 5.96
CA LEU A 10 5.41 4.66 5.51
C LEU A 10 4.48 5.28 6.55
N SER A 11 4.73 5.03 7.84
CA SER A 11 3.99 5.64 8.94
C SER A 11 4.20 7.16 8.96
N ASP A 12 5.45 7.62 8.79
CA ASP A 12 5.76 9.05 8.73
C ASP A 12 5.12 9.71 7.50
N ALA A 13 5.11 9.01 6.36
CA ALA A 13 4.51 9.51 5.12
C ALA A 13 2.98 9.72 5.21
N VAL A 14 2.29 9.15 6.21
CA VAL A 14 0.86 9.44 6.44
C VAL A 14 0.67 10.92 6.77
N TYR A 15 1.62 11.56 7.47
CA TYR A 15 1.52 12.98 7.83
C TYR A 15 1.67 13.94 6.65
N TRP A 16 2.20 13.46 5.52
CA TRP A 16 2.28 14.26 4.29
C TRP A 16 0.89 14.54 3.68
N LEU A 17 -0.15 13.84 4.14
CA LEU A 17 -1.54 14.06 3.75
C LEU A 17 -2.19 15.24 4.49
N ASP A 18 -1.56 15.74 5.57
CA ASP A 18 -2.13 16.77 6.44
C ASP A 18 -1.69 18.18 6.01
N PRO A 19 -2.60 19.06 5.57
CA PRO A 19 -2.29 20.44 5.20
C PRO A 19 -1.64 21.27 6.32
N LYS A 20 -1.78 20.85 7.58
CA LYS A 20 -1.21 21.53 8.75
C LYS A 20 0.17 21.00 9.13
N HIS A 21 0.62 19.89 8.55
CA HIS A 21 1.92 19.32 8.83
C HIS A 21 3.00 20.03 8.00
N ARG A 22 4.22 20.13 8.55
CA ARG A 22 5.34 20.81 7.87
C ARG A 22 5.67 20.18 6.52
N ASP A 23 5.54 18.87 6.44
CA ASP A 23 5.90 18.06 5.26
C ASP A 23 4.67 17.73 4.40
N TYR A 24 3.64 18.58 4.42
CA TYR A 24 2.45 18.40 3.59
C TYR A 24 2.82 18.36 2.10
N VAL A 25 2.29 17.36 1.39
CA VAL A 25 2.46 17.18 -0.05
C VAL A 25 1.08 17.15 -0.71
N PRO A 26 0.61 18.27 -1.30
CA PRO A 26 -0.71 18.39 -1.91
C PRO A 26 -0.99 17.35 -3.01
N GLU A 27 0.06 16.87 -3.69
CA GLU A 27 -0.03 15.89 -4.77
C GLU A 27 -0.27 14.47 -4.25
N MET A 28 -0.14 14.25 -2.94
CA MET A 28 -0.27 12.94 -2.29
C MET A 28 -1.74 12.54 -2.17
N GLN A 29 -2.25 11.95 -3.24
CA GLN A 29 -3.65 11.55 -3.39
C GLN A 29 -3.80 10.07 -3.77
N GLU A 30 -5.03 9.55 -3.71
CA GLU A 30 -5.31 8.18 -4.14
C GLU A 30 -4.80 7.93 -5.56
N ASN A 31 -4.27 6.74 -5.80
CA ASN A 31 -3.58 6.32 -7.03
C ASN A 31 -2.20 6.93 -7.30
N LEU A 32 -1.73 7.91 -6.51
CA LEU A 32 -0.35 8.37 -6.63
C LEU A 32 0.62 7.21 -6.38
N SER A 33 1.69 7.16 -7.16
CA SER A 33 2.83 6.28 -6.92
C SER A 33 4.01 7.07 -6.41
N PHE A 34 4.67 6.58 -5.37
CA PHE A 34 5.80 7.25 -4.72
C PHE A 34 6.86 6.24 -4.30
N LYS A 35 8.10 6.70 -4.10
CA LYS A 35 9.25 5.85 -3.79
C LYS A 35 9.67 6.02 -2.34
N ILE A 36 9.75 4.91 -1.61
CA ILE A 36 10.33 4.86 -0.26
C ILE A 36 11.41 3.78 -0.22
N ASN A 37 12.61 4.18 0.18
CA ASN A 37 13.77 3.31 0.35
C ASN A 37 13.97 2.31 -0.81
N GLY A 38 13.95 2.83 -2.04
CA GLY A 38 14.14 2.03 -3.25
C GLY A 38 12.90 1.33 -3.80
N THR A 39 11.82 1.22 -3.02
CA THR A 39 10.58 0.51 -3.40
C THR A 39 9.51 1.51 -3.83
N MET A 40 8.87 1.24 -4.98
CA MET A 40 7.71 2.01 -5.42
C MET A 40 6.45 1.51 -4.70
N TYR A 41 5.61 2.41 -4.24
CA TYR A 41 4.32 2.14 -3.62
C TYR A 41 3.22 2.90 -4.36
N LYS A 42 2.03 2.30 -4.45
CA LYS A 42 0.82 2.97 -4.91
C LYS A 42 -0.11 3.20 -3.73
N ILE A 43 -0.63 4.41 -3.60
CA ILE A 43 -1.69 4.74 -2.64
C ILE A 43 -3.00 4.13 -3.15
N LEU A 44 -3.58 3.22 -2.37
CA LEU A 44 -4.84 2.56 -2.70
C LEU A 44 -6.04 3.32 -2.13
N LYS A 45 -5.91 3.82 -0.91
CA LYS A 45 -6.97 4.52 -0.20
C LYS A 45 -6.39 5.48 0.81
N ILE A 46 -7.02 6.65 0.93
CA ILE A 46 -6.78 7.61 2.00
C ILE A 46 -8.08 7.75 2.79
N LYS A 47 -7.97 7.80 4.12
CA LYS A 47 -9.08 8.12 4.99
C LYS A 47 -8.63 9.13 6.03
N ASN A 48 -9.29 10.28 6.01
CA ASN A 48 -9.15 11.31 7.03
C ASN A 48 -10.43 11.32 7.87
N SER A 49 -10.26 11.40 9.18
CA SER A 49 -11.36 11.51 10.14
C SER A 49 -11.38 12.93 10.71
N PHE A 50 -12.58 13.41 11.06
CA PHE A 50 -12.77 14.76 11.60
C PHE A 50 -12.15 14.96 13.00
N ASP A 51 -11.80 13.87 13.67
CA ASP A 51 -11.15 13.83 14.98
C ASP A 51 -9.62 13.94 14.92
N GLY A 52 -9.05 14.15 13.73
CA GLY A 52 -7.60 14.28 13.53
C GLY A 52 -6.89 12.96 13.24
N MET A 53 -7.59 11.83 13.16
CA MET A 53 -7.00 10.57 12.70
C MET A 53 -6.86 10.53 11.18
N GLN A 54 -5.71 10.06 10.70
CA GLN A 54 -5.42 9.87 9.28
C GLN A 54 -4.89 8.46 9.05
N ALA A 55 -5.30 7.85 7.96
CA ALA A 55 -4.87 6.52 7.57
C ALA A 55 -4.65 6.45 6.06
N MET A 56 -3.58 5.76 5.68
CA MET A 56 -3.22 5.52 4.29
C MET A 56 -2.99 4.02 4.07
N ALA A 57 -3.69 3.46 3.09
CA ALA A 57 -3.43 2.11 2.61
C ALA A 57 -2.55 2.16 1.36
N VAL A 58 -1.43 1.43 1.37
CA VAL A 58 -0.48 1.36 0.25
C VAL A 58 -0.24 -0.08 -0.19
N ALA A 59 0.10 -0.25 -1.47
CA ALA A 59 0.62 -1.50 -1.99
C ALA A 59 1.99 -1.28 -2.66
N PRO A 60 2.99 -2.15 -2.41
CA PRO A 60 4.23 -2.09 -3.15
C PRO A 60 3.97 -2.43 -4.63
N ILE A 61 4.43 -1.58 -5.53
CA ILE A 61 4.53 -1.88 -6.96
C ILE A 61 5.78 -2.74 -7.12
N VAL A 62 5.61 -4.04 -6.88
CA VAL A 62 6.64 -5.02 -7.23
C VAL A 62 6.57 -5.18 -8.74
N HIS A 63 7.59 -4.74 -9.47
CA HIS A 63 7.88 -5.29 -10.80
C HIS A 63 8.34 -6.73 -10.62
N SER A 64 7.47 -7.59 -10.10
CA SER A 64 7.71 -9.01 -10.21
C SER A 64 7.66 -9.26 -11.70
N LYS A 65 8.79 -9.75 -12.23
CA LYS A 65 8.74 -10.69 -13.34
C LYS A 65 7.66 -11.68 -12.92
N LEU A 66 6.45 -11.52 -13.44
CA LEU A 66 5.31 -12.34 -13.12
C LEU A 66 5.78 -13.77 -13.37
N GLU A 67 6.16 -14.48 -12.32
CA GLU A 67 6.40 -15.90 -12.46
C GLU A 67 5.04 -16.45 -12.86
N LYS A 68 4.94 -16.87 -14.13
CA LYS A 68 3.74 -17.36 -14.81
C LYS A 68 3.24 -18.69 -14.20
N ASN A 69 3.54 -18.96 -12.94
CA ASN A 69 3.26 -20.19 -12.22
C ASN A 69 1.85 -20.21 -11.61
N PHE A 70 1.02 -19.19 -11.82
CA PHE A 70 -0.42 -19.27 -11.53
C PHE A 70 -1.17 -20.25 -12.47
N LYS A 71 -0.58 -20.65 -13.61
CA LYS A 71 -1.22 -21.59 -14.54
C LYS A 71 -1.18 -23.06 -14.10
N ASN A 72 -0.35 -23.43 -13.13
CA ASN A 72 -0.15 -24.85 -12.76
C ASN A 72 -0.62 -25.23 -11.35
N LYS A 73 -1.26 -24.32 -10.61
CA LYS A 73 -1.82 -24.68 -9.30
C LYS A 73 -3.18 -25.35 -9.50
N LYS A 74 -3.16 -26.68 -9.70
CA LYS A 74 -4.35 -27.54 -9.74
C LYS A 74 -5.17 -27.24 -8.47
N ILE A 75 -6.40 -26.74 -8.64
CA ILE A 75 -7.31 -26.52 -7.52
C ILE A 75 -7.51 -27.89 -6.83
N PRO A 76 -7.22 -28.02 -5.52
CA PRO A 76 -7.50 -29.26 -4.82
C PRO A 76 -9.00 -29.55 -4.93
N ALA A 77 -9.36 -30.74 -5.40
CA ALA A 77 -10.74 -31.16 -5.69
C ALA A 77 -11.69 -31.13 -4.48
N ASN A 78 -11.20 -30.81 -3.28
CA ASN A 78 -11.96 -30.76 -2.04
C ASN A 78 -12.53 -29.37 -1.71
N PHE A 79 -12.44 -28.38 -2.60
CA PHE A 79 -13.23 -27.15 -2.47
C PHE A 79 -14.69 -27.41 -2.89
N ARG A 80 -15.38 -28.26 -2.14
CA ARG A 80 -16.84 -28.33 -2.14
C ARG A 80 -17.33 -27.37 -1.06
N VAL A 81 -17.88 -26.23 -1.47
CA VAL A 81 -18.73 -25.42 -0.61
C VAL A 81 -19.92 -26.28 -0.25
N LEU A 82 -20.02 -26.69 1.02
CA LEU A 82 -21.22 -27.27 1.58
C LEU A 82 -22.33 -26.22 1.43
N LYS A 83 -23.35 -26.55 0.64
CA LYS A 83 -24.61 -25.80 0.57
C LYS A 83 -25.45 -26.10 1.80
#